data_AF-A3QB08-F1
#
_entry.id   AF-A3QB08-F1
#
_cell.length_a   1.000
_cell.length_b   1.000
_cell.length_c   1.000
_cell.angle_alpha   90.00
_cell.angle_beta   90.00
_cell.angle_gamma   90.00
#
_symmetry.space_group_name_H-M   'P 1'
#
loop_
_entity.id
_entity.type
_entity.pdbx_description
1 polymer ?
#
loop_
_entity_poly.entity_id
_entity_poly.type
_entity_poly.pdbx_seq_one_letter_code
_entity_poly.pdbx_strand_id
1 'polypeptide(L)'
;MFPYPEQYRLAAPPLVTALMVLWSIVSRALFGDDSAIAFYPLFMLFPLNILLHGKLIWQAKGIERLDQSIYAFIHLSLAFVVWTFAIMHVNGHSF
;
A
#
# COMPACT_ATOMS: atom_id res chain seq x y z
N MET A 1 -14.08 -16.24 -18.38
CA MET A 1 -14.29 -15.16 -17.39
C MET A 1 -13.56 -15.59 -16.12
N PHE A 2 -12.53 -14.86 -15.68
CA PHE A 2 -11.78 -15.21 -14.46
C PHE A 2 -12.73 -15.12 -13.25
N PRO A 3 -12.62 -15.97 -12.21
CA PRO A 3 -13.77 -16.23 -11.35
C PRO A 3 -14.21 -15.08 -10.42
N TYR A 4 -13.41 -14.03 -10.18
CA TYR A 4 -13.69 -13.00 -9.16
C TYR A 4 -13.09 -11.61 -9.48
N PRO A 5 -13.44 -10.95 -10.60
CA PRO A 5 -12.76 -9.74 -11.08
C PRO A 5 -12.91 -8.53 -10.14
N GLU A 6 -13.99 -8.45 -9.37
CA GLU A 6 -14.24 -7.36 -8.43
C GLU A 6 -13.38 -7.51 -7.17
N GLN A 7 -13.31 -8.71 -6.61
CA GLN A 7 -12.53 -9.02 -5.41
C GLN A 7 -11.05 -8.72 -5.64
N TYR A 8 -10.50 -9.06 -6.81
CA TYR A 8 -9.12 -8.70 -7.16
C TYR A 8 -8.91 -7.19 -7.26
N ARG A 9 -9.89 -6.45 -7.80
CA ARG A 9 -9.82 -4.98 -7.85
C ARG A 9 -9.82 -4.37 -6.46
N LEU A 10 -10.70 -4.84 -5.57
CA LEU A 10 -10.78 -4.36 -4.19
C LEU A 10 -9.56 -4.76 -3.37
N ALA A 11 -8.97 -5.93 -3.63
CA ALA A 11 -7.78 -6.42 -2.94
C ALA A 11 -6.47 -5.73 -3.40
N ALA A 12 -6.45 -5.12 -4.59
CA ALA A 12 -5.22 -4.53 -5.14
C ALA A 12 -4.57 -3.47 -4.23
N PRO A 13 -5.28 -2.45 -3.70
CA PRO A 13 -4.67 -1.50 -2.77
C PRO A 13 -4.11 -2.16 -1.48
N PRO A 14 -4.87 -3.04 -0.75
CA PRO A 14 -4.32 -3.80 0.37
C PRO A 14 -3.08 -4.63 0.05
N LEU A 15 -3.01 -5.24 -1.14
CA LEU A 15 -1.83 -5.99 -1.58
C LEU A 15 -0.61 -5.09 -1.79
N VAL A 16 -0.79 -3.84 -2.25
CA VAL A 16 0.30 -2.85 -2.31
C VAL A 16 0.80 -2.52 -0.91
N THR A 17 -0.09 -2.37 0.07
CA THR A 17 0.33 -2.19 1.49
C THR A 17 1.14 -3.38 1.99
N ALA A 18 0.71 -4.62 1.72
CA ALA A 18 1.46 -5.82 2.10
C ALA A 18 2.84 -5.88 1.43
N LEU A 19 2.92 -5.44 0.16
CA LEU A 19 4.19 -5.33 -0.55
C LEU A 19 5.16 -4.34 0.11
N MET A 20 4.69 -3.24 0.71
CA MET A 20 5.57 -2.32 1.45
C MET A 20 6.28 -3.03 2.61
N VAL A 21 5.55 -3.89 3.35
CA VAL A 21 6.10 -4.66 4.47
C VAL A 21 7.08 -5.72 3.98
N LEU A 22 6.70 -6.49 2.96
CA LEU A 22 7.58 -7.52 2.40
C LEU A 22 8.87 -6.88 1.85
N TRP A 23 8.73 -5.76 1.14
CA TRP A 23 9.86 -5.03 0.61
C TRP A 23 10.76 -4.52 1.73
N SER A 24 10.22 -3.88 2.78
CA SER A 24 11.05 -3.32 3.86
C SER A 24 11.89 -4.39 4.57
N ILE A 25 11.32 -5.57 4.81
CA ILE A 25 12.02 -6.71 5.42
C ILE A 25 13.13 -7.21 4.49
N VAL A 26 12.79 -7.48 3.23
CA VAL A 26 13.73 -8.04 2.25
C VAL A 26 14.84 -7.04 1.92
N SER A 27 14.49 -5.77 1.68
CA SER A 27 15.46 -4.75 1.29
C SER A 27 16.43 -4.45 2.42
N ARG A 28 15.96 -4.39 3.68
CA ARG A 28 16.85 -4.21 4.82
C ARG A 28 17.78 -5.40 4.98
N ALA A 29 17.28 -6.64 4.84
CA ALA A 29 18.10 -7.84 4.93
C ALA A 29 19.18 -7.93 3.84
N LEU A 30 18.90 -7.39 2.64
CA LEU A 30 19.82 -7.44 1.49
C LEU A 30 20.79 -6.26 1.43
N PHE A 31 20.34 -5.05 1.81
CA PHE A 31 21.09 -3.81 1.60
C PHE A 31 21.53 -3.12 2.89
N GLY A 32 21.12 -3.62 4.05
CA GLY A 32 21.39 -3.01 5.35
C GLY A 32 20.51 -1.81 5.65
N ASP A 33 20.86 -1.12 6.74
CA ASP A 33 20.15 0.06 7.22
C ASP A 33 20.48 1.29 6.36
N ASP A 34 19.51 2.20 6.22
CA ASP A 34 19.62 3.49 5.55
C ASP A 34 20.01 3.43 4.05
N SER A 35 19.74 2.30 3.39
CA SER A 35 19.98 2.16 1.95
C SER A 35 19.01 3.01 1.13
N ALA A 36 19.56 3.95 0.34
CA ALA A 36 18.78 4.74 -0.62
C ALA A 36 17.95 3.88 -1.59
N ILE A 37 18.47 2.72 -1.99
CA ILE A 37 17.79 1.79 -2.92
C ILE A 37 16.55 1.19 -2.27
N ALA A 38 16.58 0.94 -0.95
CA ALA A 38 15.45 0.40 -0.22
C ALA A 38 14.29 1.41 -0.09
N PHE A 39 14.58 2.71 -0.08
CA PHE A 39 13.55 3.75 0.06
C PHE A 39 12.76 4.04 -1.22
N TYR A 40 13.36 3.93 -2.42
CA TYR A 40 12.65 4.31 -3.66
C TYR A 40 11.32 3.57 -3.85
N PRO A 41 11.23 2.23 -3.68
CA PRO A 41 9.95 1.55 -3.79
C PRO A 41 8.97 2.00 -2.70
N LEU A 42 9.41 2.21 -1.46
CA LEU A 42 8.52 2.69 -0.39
C LEU A 42 7.92 4.06 -0.74
N PHE A 43 8.72 5.00 -1.25
CA PHE A 43 8.22 6.31 -1.69
C PHE A 43 7.28 6.23 -2.89
N MET A 44 7.39 5.21 -3.73
CA MET A 44 6.48 5.00 -4.87
C MET A 44 5.18 4.29 -4.48
N LEU A 45 5.25 3.29 -3.59
CA LEU A 45 4.13 2.40 -3.29
C LEU A 45 2.99 3.11 -2.54
N PHE A 46 3.28 4.07 -1.66
CA PHE A 46 2.22 4.79 -0.94
C PHE A 46 1.39 5.72 -1.84
N PRO A 47 2.00 6.59 -2.69
CA PRO A 47 1.27 7.31 -3.73
C PRO A 47 0.50 6.38 -4.68
N LEU A 48 1.07 5.24 -5.08
CA LEU A 48 0.36 4.25 -5.88
C LEU A 48 -0.90 3.75 -5.16
N ASN A 49 -0.83 3.50 -3.85
CA ASN A 49 -1.97 3.07 -3.06
C ASN A 49 -3.10 4.12 -3.04
N ILE A 50 -2.74 5.40 -2.89
CA ILE A 50 -3.68 6.54 -3.03
C ILE A 50 -4.35 6.52 -4.40
N LEU A 51 -3.57 6.37 -5.48
CA LEU A 51 -4.10 6.33 -6.84
C LEU A 51 -5.03 5.13 -7.08
N LEU A 52 -4.71 3.96 -6.52
CA LEU A 52 -5.56 2.77 -6.63
C LEU A 52 -6.90 2.97 -5.94
N HIS A 53 -6.92 3.53 -4.72
CA HIS A 53 -8.17 3.88 -4.05
C HIS A 53 -8.95 4.97 -4.81
N GLY A 54 -8.28 6.01 -5.30
CA GLY A 54 -8.91 7.03 -6.15
C GLY A 54 -9.55 6.44 -7.39
N LYS A 55 -8.89 5.48 -8.04
CA LYS A 55 -9.43 4.72 -9.18
C LYS A 55 -10.67 3.91 -8.78
N LEU A 56 -10.68 3.25 -7.63
CA LEU A 56 -11.85 2.50 -7.14
C LEU A 56 -13.05 3.41 -6.91
N ILE A 57 -12.86 4.57 -6.28
CA ILE A 57 -13.92 5.57 -6.06
C ILE A 57 -14.43 6.12 -7.40
N TRP A 58 -13.53 6.40 -8.33
CA TRP A 58 -13.89 6.90 -9.66
C TRP A 58 -14.72 5.87 -10.44
N GLN A 59 -14.33 4.59 -10.35
CA GLN A 59 -14.93 3.48 -11.08
C GLN A 59 -15.95 2.68 -10.25
N ALA A 60 -16.49 3.26 -9.18
CA ALA A 60 -17.46 2.60 -8.31
C ALA A 60 -18.68 2.17 -9.13
N LYS A 61 -18.81 0.85 -9.33
CA LYS A 61 -19.93 0.19 -10.02
C LYS A 61 -20.34 -0.98 -9.12
N GLY A 62 -21.56 -0.97 -8.61
CA GLY A 62 -22.09 -2.01 -7.70
C GLY A 62 -22.02 -1.65 -6.21
N ILE A 63 -20.99 -0.92 -5.78
CA ILE A 63 -20.86 -0.36 -4.42
C ILE A 63 -21.07 1.16 -4.48
N GLU A 64 -21.76 1.73 -3.51
CA GLU A 64 -21.98 3.18 -3.45
C GLU A 64 -20.64 3.94 -3.32
N ARG A 65 -20.56 5.13 -3.94
CA ARG A 65 -19.34 5.95 -3.90
C ARG A 65 -18.95 6.36 -2.49
N LEU A 66 -19.95 6.53 -1.59
CA LEU A 66 -19.71 6.84 -0.19
C LEU A 66 -19.02 5.67 0.52
N ASP A 67 -19.54 4.45 0.36
CA ASP A 67 -18.94 3.23 0.91
C ASP A 67 -17.51 3.02 0.40
N GLN A 68 -17.28 3.25 -0.90
CA GLN A 68 -15.94 3.20 -1.48
C GLN A 68 -15.01 4.28 -0.90
N SER A 69 -15.53 5.45 -0.58
CA SER A 69 -14.75 6.54 0.02
C SER A 69 -14.39 6.23 1.48
N ILE A 70 -15.32 5.65 2.25
CA ILE A 70 -15.07 5.17 3.61
C ILE A 70 -14.04 4.03 3.60
N TYR A 71 -14.22 3.07 2.70
CA TYR A 71 -13.28 1.97 2.47
C TYR A 71 -11.87 2.50 2.19
N ALA A 72 -11.74 3.46 1.27
CA ALA A 72 -10.48 4.10 0.96
C ALA A 72 -9.88 4.87 2.15
N PHE A 73 -10.68 5.63 2.89
CA PHE A 73 -10.20 6.38 4.05
C PHE A 73 -9.57 5.47 5.12
N ILE A 74 -10.25 4.37 5.46
CA ILE A 74 -9.75 3.39 6.44
C ILE A 74 -8.44 2.77 5.96
N HIS A 75 -8.40 2.32 4.70
CA HIS A 75 -7.24 1.62 4.15
C HIS A 75 -6.05 2.55 3.94
N LEU A 76 -6.27 3.80 3.53
CA LEU A 76 -5.20 4.79 3.40
C LEU A 76 -4.63 5.19 4.75
N SER A 77 -5.46 5.31 5.79
CA SER A 77 -5.00 5.57 7.15
C SER A 77 -4.12 4.42 7.65
N LEU A 78 -4.56 3.17 7.46
CA LEU A 78 -3.77 2.00 7.81
C LEU A 78 -2.48 1.91 6.98
N ALA A 79 -2.55 2.12 5.67
CA ALA A 79 -1.41 2.07 4.79
C ALA A 79 -0.38 3.16 5.10
N PHE A 80 -0.82 4.36 5.51
CA PHE A 80 0.08 5.41 5.97
C PHE A 80 0.87 4.96 7.19
N VAL A 81 0.21 4.38 8.19
CA VAL A 81 0.88 3.81 9.37
C VAL A 81 1.87 2.74 8.95
N VAL A 82 1.47 1.76 8.14
CA VAL A 82 2.36 0.70 7.65
C VAL A 82 3.57 1.27 6.88
N TRP A 83 3.34 2.25 6.01
CA TRP A 83 4.38 2.91 5.24
C TRP A 83 5.40 3.63 6.13
N THR A 84 4.93 4.36 7.15
CA THR A 84 5.84 5.01 8.12
C THR A 84 6.70 3.99 8.87
N PHE A 85 6.11 2.89 9.36
CA PHE A 85 6.88 1.81 9.99
C PHE A 85 7.85 1.13 9.03
N ALA A 86 7.46 0.92 7.77
CA ALA A 86 8.34 0.35 6.76
C ALA A 86 9.57 1.24 6.50
N ILE A 87 9.38 2.56 6.42
CA ILE A 87 10.47 3.53 6.31
C ILE A 87 11.35 3.52 7.55
N MET A 88 10.77 3.59 8.75
CA MET A 88 11.53 3.56 10.01
C MET A 88 12.34 2.27 10.16
N HIS A 89 11.77 1.14 9.75
CA HIS A 89 12.43 -0.16 9.76
C HIS A 89 13.67 -0.17 8.85
N VAL A 90 13.53 0.31 7.61
CA VAL A 90 14.64 0.41 6.65
C VAL A 90 15.70 1.42 7.10
N ASN A 91 15.28 2.51 7.74
CA ASN A 91 16.19 3.55 8.23
C ASN A 91 17.01 3.11 9.47
N GLY A 92 16.75 1.94 10.05
CA GLY A 92 17.46 1.44 11.23
C GLY A 92 16.94 2.02 12.56
N HIS A 93 15.99 2.95 12.52
CA HIS A 93 15.29 3.50 13.68
C HIS A 93 14.08 2.63 14.07
N SER A 94 14.27 1.32 14.19
CA SER A 94 13.22 0.40 14.65
C SER A 94 13.03 0.51 16.17
N PHE A 95 11.77 0.59 16.61
CA PHE A 95 11.37 0.38 18.01
C PHE A 95 11.68 -1.04 18.49
#